data_AF-A0A929SM96-F1
#
_entry.id   AF-A0A929SM96-F1
#
_cell.length_a   1.000
_cell.length_b   1.000
_cell.length_c   1.000
_cell.angle_alpha   90.00
_cell.angle_beta   90.00
_cell.angle_gamma   90.00
#
_symmetry.space_group_name_H-M   'P 1'
#
loop_
_entity.id
_entity.type
_entity.pdbx_description
1 polymer ?
#
loop_
_entity_poly.entity_id
_entity_poly.type
_entity_poly.pdbx_seq_one_letter_code
_entity_poly.pdbx_strand_id
1 'polypeptide(L)'
;MNKLKISTKIFNDIKKGIENLIITKEEKLEKEATIKLVDDTTGEEIEAQITFKQKFRTIKEAIENIAITSIKNVSEYLDFVGEVTVYRIKTDIEVDIKELIKDSEIYNIIDKNELKELKLGRSDTKVFKTKLKSNYQEVILKIQYTENKNNLKEEYERLKWIEGKLNTPKAYYYNEKDNIKYLIMEYKKGEPSFKFDDIGYQLGKALKQIHQVNIENCPFNKYSPEQLLSNFLAKLDSIYPEIQDNYKDETKETVIEFMKENIPTDKVLTHGDYSMPNILINNDEISFIDLGELGISTKYLDIYYFMKSLKINEKEEIFQDFLNGYGLEKINNNYIKWMDLINTSLC
;
A
#
# COMPACT_ATOMS: atom_id res chain seq x y z
N MET A 1 -10.26 -16.60 -28.84
CA MET A 1 -10.00 -15.60 -27.79
C MET A 1 -11.24 -15.50 -26.93
N ASN A 2 -11.13 -15.73 -25.61
CA ASN A 2 -12.30 -15.75 -24.72
C ASN A 2 -12.89 -14.35 -24.61
N LYS A 3 -14.20 -14.21 -24.81
CA LYS A 3 -14.93 -12.95 -24.64
C LYS A 3 -15.65 -12.95 -23.29
N LEU A 4 -15.50 -11.88 -22.52
CA LEU A 4 -16.16 -11.69 -21.23
C LEU A 4 -17.02 -10.43 -21.29
N LYS A 5 -18.33 -10.59 -21.11
CA LYS A 5 -19.25 -9.45 -21.02
C LYS A 5 -19.20 -8.82 -19.65
N ILE A 6 -19.16 -7.49 -19.60
CA ILE A 6 -19.13 -6.68 -18.38
C ILE A 6 -20.08 -5.49 -18.51
N SER A 7 -20.55 -4.94 -17.38
CA SER A 7 -21.46 -3.78 -17.40
C SER A 7 -20.77 -2.58 -18.05
N THR A 8 -21.55 -1.72 -18.72
CA THR A 8 -21.05 -0.47 -19.31
C THR A 8 -20.28 0.39 -18.32
N LYS A 9 -20.63 0.37 -17.03
CA LYS A 9 -19.90 1.10 -15.99
C LYS A 9 -18.48 0.55 -15.82
N ILE A 10 -18.36 -0.77 -15.58
CA ILE A 10 -17.06 -1.46 -15.43
C ILE A 10 -16.23 -1.29 -16.71
N PHE A 11 -16.85 -1.44 -17.88
CA PHE A 11 -16.18 -1.28 -19.17
C PHE A 11 -15.55 0.10 -19.34
N ASN A 12 -16.31 1.16 -19.06
CA ASN A 12 -15.81 2.53 -19.12
C ASN A 12 -14.74 2.83 -18.07
N ASP A 13 -14.86 2.29 -16.87
CA ASP A 13 -13.83 2.44 -15.84
C ASP A 13 -12.54 1.72 -16.23
N ILE A 14 -12.61 0.57 -16.90
CA ILE A 14 -11.44 -0.12 -17.47
C ILE A 14 -10.81 0.71 -18.61
N LYS A 15 -11.63 1.33 -19.48
CA LYS A 15 -11.11 2.28 -20.50
C LYS A 15 -10.36 3.44 -19.91
N LYS A 16 -10.81 3.92 -18.76
CA LYS A 16 -10.16 4.99 -18.00
C LYS A 16 -9.04 4.47 -17.11
N GLY A 17 -8.74 3.16 -17.13
CA GLY A 17 -7.81 2.50 -16.22
C GLY A 17 -8.12 2.73 -14.74
N ILE A 18 -9.36 3.12 -14.42
CA ILE A 18 -9.86 3.28 -13.05
C ILE A 18 -10.04 1.88 -12.48
N GLU A 19 -10.74 0.99 -13.18
CA GLU A 19 -10.96 -0.39 -12.76
C GLU A 19 -9.94 -1.33 -13.43
N ASN A 20 -9.43 -2.29 -12.66
CA ASN A 20 -8.54 -3.34 -13.17
C ASN A 20 -8.89 -4.72 -12.60
N LEU A 21 -9.98 -4.82 -11.84
CA LEU A 21 -10.53 -6.09 -11.40
C LEU A 21 -11.83 -6.40 -12.14
N ILE A 22 -12.06 -7.69 -12.34
CA ILE A 22 -13.33 -8.21 -12.82
C ILE A 22 -13.74 -9.39 -11.96
N ILE A 23 -15.00 -9.42 -11.55
CA ILE A 23 -15.59 -10.50 -10.77
C ILE A 23 -16.60 -11.25 -11.62
N THR A 24 -16.52 -12.58 -11.63
CA THR A 24 -17.45 -13.46 -12.35
C THR A 24 -18.00 -14.55 -11.43
N LYS A 25 -19.21 -15.05 -11.74
CA LYS A 25 -19.81 -16.23 -11.07
C LYS A 25 -19.23 -17.56 -11.56
N GLU A 26 -18.49 -17.55 -12.66
CA GLU A 26 -17.96 -18.75 -13.30
C GLU A 26 -16.44 -18.65 -13.50
N GLU A 27 -15.73 -19.73 -13.21
CA GLU A 27 -14.32 -19.86 -13.53
C GLU A 27 -14.16 -20.40 -14.95
N LYS A 28 -13.81 -19.52 -15.90
CA LYS A 28 -13.58 -19.91 -17.31
C LYS A 28 -12.24 -19.45 -17.86
N LEU A 29 -11.50 -18.65 -17.09
CA LEU A 29 -10.33 -17.95 -17.58
C LEU A 29 -9.10 -18.37 -16.78
N GLU A 30 -7.99 -18.56 -17.48
CA GLU A 30 -6.72 -18.90 -16.87
C GLU A 30 -5.87 -17.65 -16.63
N LYS A 31 -4.97 -17.75 -15.64
CA LYS A 31 -3.95 -16.72 -15.44
C LYS A 31 -3.11 -16.61 -16.72
N GLU A 32 -2.68 -15.40 -17.06
CA GLU A 32 -1.92 -15.06 -18.28
C GLU A 32 -2.71 -15.14 -19.60
N ALA A 33 -3.98 -15.58 -19.56
CA ALA A 33 -4.82 -15.60 -20.75
C ALA A 33 -5.12 -14.19 -21.26
N THR A 34 -5.02 -14.01 -22.58
CA THR A 34 -5.53 -12.82 -23.28
C THR A 34 -7.03 -12.99 -23.56
N ILE A 35 -7.81 -12.03 -23.10
CA ILE A 35 -9.28 -12.01 -23.20
C ILE A 35 -9.75 -10.74 -23.89
N LYS A 36 -10.98 -10.78 -24.41
CA LYS A 36 -11.70 -9.59 -24.85
C LYS A 36 -12.81 -9.26 -23.86
N LEU A 37 -12.74 -8.09 -23.27
CA LEU A 37 -13.82 -7.52 -22.48
C LEU A 37 -14.81 -6.88 -23.45
N VAL A 38 -16.09 -7.14 -23.25
CA VAL A 38 -17.15 -6.67 -24.13
C VAL A 38 -18.17 -5.90 -23.31
N ASP A 39 -18.44 -4.66 -23.69
CA ASP A 39 -19.52 -3.87 -23.10
C ASP A 39 -20.86 -4.55 -23.42
N ASP A 40 -21.64 -4.83 -22.37
CA ASP A 40 -22.90 -5.56 -22.51
C ASP A 40 -23.99 -4.81 -23.27
N THR A 41 -23.87 -3.49 -23.39
CA THR A 41 -24.84 -2.60 -24.03
C THR A 41 -24.38 -2.17 -25.42
N THR A 42 -23.13 -1.70 -25.55
CA THR A 42 -22.60 -1.15 -26.81
C THR A 42 -21.93 -2.20 -27.69
N GLY A 43 -21.49 -3.32 -27.11
CA GLY A 43 -20.73 -4.36 -27.81
C GLY A 43 -19.29 -3.97 -28.13
N GLU A 44 -18.81 -2.82 -27.64
CA GLU A 44 -17.40 -2.41 -27.78
C GLU A 44 -16.48 -3.44 -27.12
N GLU A 45 -15.29 -3.67 -27.69
CA GLU A 45 -14.34 -4.68 -27.21
C GLU A 45 -12.99 -4.06 -26.80
N ILE A 46 -12.44 -4.54 -25.68
CA ILE A 46 -11.09 -4.19 -25.19
C ILE A 46 -10.28 -5.47 -24.99
N GLU A 47 -9.06 -5.48 -25.48
CA GLU A 47 -8.11 -6.55 -25.17
C GLU A 47 -7.49 -6.36 -23.79
N ALA A 48 -7.44 -7.44 -23.01
CA ALA A 48 -6.87 -7.45 -21.68
C ALA A 48 -6.13 -8.76 -21.40
N GLN A 49 -5.08 -8.71 -20.59
CA GLN A 49 -4.36 -9.88 -20.09
C GLN A 49 -4.69 -10.11 -18.62
N ILE A 50 -4.98 -11.36 -18.24
CA ILE A 50 -5.18 -11.72 -16.83
C ILE A 50 -3.81 -11.83 -16.13
N THR A 51 -3.61 -11.05 -15.08
CA THR A 51 -2.37 -11.03 -14.29
C THR A 51 -2.51 -11.71 -12.92
N PHE A 52 -3.74 -11.82 -12.42
CA PHE A 52 -4.06 -12.47 -11.16
C PHE A 52 -5.45 -13.11 -11.23
N LYS A 53 -5.63 -14.19 -10.47
CA LYS A 53 -6.86 -14.97 -10.40
C LYS A 53 -6.99 -15.55 -8.99
N GLN A 54 -8.13 -15.37 -8.34
CA GLN A 54 -8.44 -16.01 -7.06
C GLN A 54 -9.94 -16.28 -6.92
N LYS A 55 -10.27 -17.40 -6.27
CA LYS A 55 -11.65 -17.77 -5.94
C LYS A 55 -12.01 -17.43 -4.51
N PHE A 56 -13.29 -17.11 -4.31
CA PHE A 56 -13.90 -16.85 -3.01
C PHE A 56 -15.26 -17.53 -2.94
N ARG A 57 -15.69 -17.96 -1.75
CA ARG A 57 -16.97 -18.65 -1.57
C ARG A 57 -18.15 -17.70 -1.69
N THR A 58 -17.91 -16.40 -1.43
CA THR A 58 -18.93 -15.35 -1.56
C THR A 58 -18.31 -14.04 -2.04
N ILE A 59 -19.14 -13.15 -2.59
CA ILE A 59 -18.71 -11.78 -2.91
C ILE A 59 -18.24 -11.02 -1.67
N LYS A 60 -18.88 -11.25 -0.51
CA LYS A 60 -18.49 -10.64 0.76
C LYS A 60 -17.08 -11.05 1.15
N GLU A 61 -16.78 -12.35 1.08
CA GLU A 61 -15.44 -12.87 1.33
C GLU A 61 -14.41 -12.30 0.35
N ALA A 62 -14.76 -12.17 -0.94
CA ALA A 62 -13.89 -11.53 -1.92
C ALA A 62 -13.59 -10.07 -1.55
N ILE A 63 -14.59 -9.31 -1.11
CA ILE A 63 -14.44 -7.92 -0.66
C ILE A 63 -13.60 -7.81 0.62
N GLU A 64 -13.71 -8.79 1.52
CA GLU A 64 -12.99 -8.80 2.80
C GLU A 64 -11.53 -9.25 2.63
N ASN A 65 -11.26 -10.21 1.73
CA ASN A 65 -9.94 -10.86 1.58
C ASN A 65 -9.11 -10.29 0.42
N ILE A 66 -9.76 -9.83 -0.64
CA ILE A 66 -9.10 -8.91 -1.58
C ILE A 66 -9.25 -7.57 -0.92
N ALA A 67 -8.12 -6.95 -0.53
CA ALA A 67 -8.11 -5.63 0.06
C ALA A 67 -9.17 -4.76 -0.64
N ILE A 68 -10.17 -4.29 0.13
CA ILE A 68 -11.36 -3.52 -0.32
C ILE A 68 -11.01 -2.45 -1.38
N THR A 69 -9.75 -2.00 -1.41
CA THR A 69 -9.20 -1.05 -2.36
C THR A 69 -9.21 -1.50 -3.82
N SER A 70 -9.12 -2.81 -4.10
CA SER A 70 -8.98 -3.30 -5.47
C SER A 70 -10.31 -3.45 -6.20
N ILE A 71 -11.43 -3.66 -5.48
CA ILE A 71 -12.75 -3.78 -6.11
C ILE A 71 -13.43 -2.41 -6.03
N LYS A 72 -13.40 -1.63 -7.12
CA LYS A 72 -13.90 -0.24 -7.11
C LYS A 72 -15.41 -0.18 -7.37
N ASN A 73 -15.93 -1.14 -8.12
CA ASN A 73 -17.33 -1.23 -8.50
C ASN A 73 -18.14 -2.26 -7.68
N VAL A 74 -17.97 -2.27 -6.35
CA VAL A 74 -18.63 -3.24 -5.46
C VAL A 74 -20.14 -3.32 -5.69
N SER A 75 -20.80 -2.17 -5.90
CA SER A 75 -22.24 -2.09 -6.13
C SER A 75 -22.72 -2.95 -7.30
N GLU A 76 -21.89 -3.13 -8.33
CA GLU A 76 -22.19 -3.94 -9.52
C GLU A 76 -22.22 -5.45 -9.24
N TYR A 77 -21.64 -5.86 -8.10
CA TYR A 77 -21.47 -7.27 -7.73
C TYR A 77 -22.29 -7.68 -6.51
N LEU A 78 -23.03 -6.76 -5.87
CA LEU A 78 -23.78 -7.04 -4.64
C LEU A 78 -24.83 -8.16 -4.80
N ASP A 79 -25.39 -8.32 -6.01
CA ASP A 79 -26.37 -9.36 -6.32
C ASP A 79 -25.74 -10.73 -6.66
N PHE A 80 -24.42 -10.86 -6.49
CA PHE A 80 -23.73 -12.14 -6.73
C PHE A 80 -23.92 -13.06 -5.52
N VAL A 81 -24.61 -14.17 -5.75
CA VAL A 81 -24.85 -15.21 -4.75
C VAL A 81 -24.02 -16.44 -5.10
N GLY A 82 -23.30 -16.97 -4.11
CA GLY A 82 -22.42 -18.15 -4.25
C GLY A 82 -20.97 -17.80 -4.56
N GLU A 83 -20.23 -18.80 -5.05
CA GLU A 83 -18.81 -18.66 -5.35
C GLU A 83 -18.55 -17.62 -6.44
N VAL A 84 -17.49 -16.85 -6.28
CA VAL A 84 -17.04 -15.86 -7.26
C VAL A 84 -15.57 -16.05 -7.56
N THR A 85 -15.17 -15.74 -8.80
CA THR A 85 -13.76 -15.64 -9.19
C THR A 85 -13.43 -14.19 -9.49
N VAL A 86 -12.36 -13.70 -8.88
CA VAL A 86 -11.84 -12.35 -9.13
C VAL A 86 -10.58 -12.45 -9.97
N TYR A 87 -10.55 -11.67 -11.06
CA TYR A 87 -9.43 -11.55 -11.98
C TYR A 87 -8.88 -10.13 -11.92
N ARG A 88 -7.55 -10.00 -11.84
CA ARG A 88 -6.89 -8.72 -12.17
C ARG A 88 -6.48 -8.74 -13.62
N ILE A 89 -6.79 -7.66 -14.32
CA ILE A 89 -6.48 -7.48 -15.72
C ILE A 89 -5.42 -6.39 -15.93
N LYS A 90 -4.75 -6.47 -17.06
CA LYS A 90 -3.88 -5.42 -17.60
C LYS A 90 -4.34 -5.13 -19.03
N THR A 91 -4.51 -3.85 -19.35
CA THR A 91 -4.85 -3.38 -20.70
C THR A 91 -3.72 -2.50 -21.24
N ASP A 92 -3.62 -2.41 -22.57
CA ASP A 92 -2.69 -1.51 -23.26
C ASP A 92 -3.31 -0.14 -23.59
N ILE A 93 -4.44 0.20 -22.97
CA ILE A 93 -5.14 1.45 -23.22
C ILE A 93 -4.34 2.61 -22.63
N GLU A 94 -3.96 3.56 -23.48
CA GLU A 94 -3.48 4.87 -23.06
C GLU A 94 -4.67 5.71 -22.60
N VAL A 95 -4.72 5.98 -21.30
CA VAL A 95 -5.79 6.76 -20.69
C VAL A 95 -5.49 8.26 -20.87
N ASP A 96 -6.47 9.05 -21.33
CA ASP A 96 -6.34 10.51 -21.26
C ASP A 96 -6.35 10.95 -19.79
N ILE A 97 -5.17 11.33 -19.30
CA ILE A 97 -4.95 11.74 -17.92
C ILE A 97 -5.85 12.93 -17.53
N LYS A 98 -6.27 13.75 -18.51
CA LYS A 98 -7.15 14.89 -18.25
C LYS A 98 -8.57 14.47 -17.87
N GLU A 99 -9.05 13.33 -18.35
CA GLU A 99 -10.34 12.77 -17.94
C GLU A 99 -10.31 12.19 -16.51
N LEU A 100 -9.11 11.91 -15.98
CA LEU A 100 -8.91 11.37 -14.64
C LEU A 100 -8.96 12.41 -13.53
N ILE A 101 -8.79 13.69 -13.87
CA ILE A 101 -8.72 14.79 -12.90
C ILE A 101 -10.00 15.62 -12.99
N LYS A 102 -10.92 15.41 -12.04
CA LYS A 102 -12.16 16.19 -11.90
C LYS A 102 -11.97 17.51 -11.14
N ASP A 103 -10.90 17.62 -10.36
CA ASP A 103 -10.56 18.84 -9.65
C ASP A 103 -9.74 19.79 -10.53
N SER A 104 -10.42 20.80 -11.08
CA SER A 104 -9.79 21.79 -11.98
C SER A 104 -8.72 22.64 -11.30
N GLU A 105 -8.75 22.79 -9.96
CA GLU A 105 -7.73 23.55 -9.24
C GLU A 105 -6.34 22.92 -9.35
N ILE A 106 -6.27 21.60 -9.53
CA ILE A 106 -5.02 20.89 -9.77
C ILE A 106 -4.29 21.46 -10.99
N TYR A 107 -5.02 21.85 -12.04
CA TYR A 107 -4.44 22.46 -13.23
C TYR A 107 -3.89 23.86 -13.00
N ASN A 108 -4.25 24.53 -11.90
CA ASN A 108 -3.64 25.80 -11.48
C ASN A 108 -2.31 25.57 -10.74
N ILE A 109 -2.15 24.39 -10.13
CA ILE A 109 -0.99 24.03 -9.30
C ILE A 109 0.13 23.39 -10.13
N ILE A 110 -0.21 22.47 -11.04
CA ILE A 110 0.77 21.65 -11.77
C ILE A 110 0.76 21.90 -13.28
N ASP A 111 1.87 21.57 -13.94
CA ASP A 111 1.93 21.53 -15.40
C ASP A 111 1.25 20.27 -15.95
N LYS A 112 0.02 20.42 -16.44
CA LYS A 112 -0.75 19.31 -17.01
C LYS A 112 -0.13 18.71 -18.27
N ASN A 113 0.73 19.44 -18.98
CA ASN A 113 1.33 18.97 -20.23
C ASN A 113 2.54 18.05 -19.98
N GLU A 114 3.13 18.11 -18.78
CA GLU A 114 4.23 17.24 -18.37
C GLU A 114 3.78 16.03 -17.52
N LEU A 115 2.46 15.79 -17.39
CA LEU A 115 1.95 14.63 -16.66
C LEU A 115 2.41 13.32 -17.31
N LYS A 116 3.19 12.56 -16.55
CA LYS A 116 3.66 11.22 -16.94
C LYS A 116 3.24 10.21 -15.89
N GLU A 117 2.43 9.23 -16.27
CA GLU A 117 2.07 8.13 -15.37
C GLU A 117 3.31 7.32 -14.98
N LEU A 118 3.48 7.11 -13.68
CA LEU A 118 4.44 6.19 -13.11
C LEU A 118 3.69 4.89 -12.79
N LYS A 119 3.89 3.86 -13.61
CA LYS A 119 3.37 2.51 -13.36
C LYS A 119 4.21 1.81 -12.27
N LEU A 120 4.19 2.36 -11.06
CA LEU A 120 4.96 1.92 -9.91
C LEU A 120 4.01 1.53 -8.76
N GLY A 121 4.30 0.40 -8.12
CA GLY A 121 3.59 -0.06 -6.92
C GLY A 121 2.44 -1.04 -7.18
N ARG A 122 1.92 -1.60 -6.09
CA ARG A 122 0.79 -2.55 -6.08
C ARG A 122 -0.52 -1.92 -5.60
N SER A 123 -0.51 -0.62 -5.32
CA SER A 123 -1.67 0.11 -4.79
C SER A 123 -2.64 0.50 -5.90
N ASP A 124 -3.92 0.66 -5.55
CA ASP A 124 -4.98 1.09 -6.47
C ASP A 124 -4.96 2.60 -6.78
N THR A 125 -3.92 3.30 -6.29
CA THR A 125 -3.66 4.73 -6.51
C THR A 125 -2.89 4.92 -7.80
N LYS A 126 -3.38 5.79 -8.68
CA LYS A 126 -2.62 6.23 -9.86
C LYS A 126 -1.61 7.28 -9.47
N VAL A 127 -0.39 7.16 -9.98
CA VAL A 127 0.73 8.03 -9.63
C VAL A 127 1.25 8.70 -10.90
N PHE A 128 1.31 10.03 -10.91
CA PHE A 128 1.80 10.81 -12.05
C PHE A 128 2.93 11.71 -11.60
N LYS A 129 4.00 11.80 -12.40
CA LYS A 129 5.06 12.79 -12.25
C LYS A 129 4.76 14.02 -13.10
N THR A 130 5.00 15.20 -12.56
CA THR A 130 4.97 16.48 -13.28
C THR A 130 5.76 17.55 -12.50
N LYS A 131 5.54 18.84 -12.74
CA LYS A 131 6.14 19.99 -12.06
C LYS A 131 5.08 20.96 -11.55
N LEU A 132 5.41 21.69 -10.48
CA LEU A 132 4.64 22.86 -10.05
C LEU A 132 4.78 23.99 -11.09
N LYS A 133 3.68 24.71 -11.34
CA LYS A 133 3.71 25.90 -12.20
C LYS A 133 4.47 27.08 -11.58
N SER A 134 4.48 27.17 -10.25
CA SER A 134 5.02 28.32 -9.52
C SER A 134 6.55 28.40 -9.58
N ASN A 135 7.24 27.25 -9.53
CA ASN A 135 8.69 27.19 -9.40
C ASN A 135 9.34 26.01 -10.13
N TYR A 136 8.60 25.28 -10.96
CA TYR A 136 9.09 24.11 -11.71
C TYR A 136 9.62 22.94 -10.86
N GLN A 137 9.34 22.93 -9.55
CA GLN A 137 9.67 21.81 -8.66
C GLN A 137 8.97 20.54 -9.15
N GLU A 138 9.71 19.45 -9.31
CA GLU A 138 9.15 18.15 -9.66
C GLU A 138 8.26 17.64 -8.52
N VAL A 139 7.08 17.14 -8.88
CA VAL A 139 6.03 16.65 -7.97
C VAL A 139 5.43 15.35 -8.47
N ILE A 140 4.83 14.64 -7.52
CA ILE A 140 3.94 13.52 -7.75
C ILE A 140 2.49 13.96 -7.50
N LEU A 141 1.60 13.63 -8.43
CA LEU A 141 0.15 13.63 -8.24
C LEU A 141 -0.31 12.19 -8.01
N LYS A 142 -0.86 11.90 -6.83
CA LYS A 142 -1.57 10.66 -6.51
C LYS A 142 -3.07 10.87 -6.69
N ILE A 143 -3.74 9.93 -7.35
CA ILE A 143 -5.19 9.93 -7.58
C ILE A 143 -5.78 8.60 -7.08
N GLN A 144 -6.74 8.66 -6.16
CA GLN A 144 -7.42 7.50 -5.58
C GLN A 144 -8.94 7.62 -5.78
N TYR A 145 -9.57 6.58 -6.34
CA TYR A 145 -10.99 6.55 -6.70
C TYR A 145 -11.91 5.87 -5.66
N THR A 146 -11.40 5.58 -4.47
CA THR A 146 -12.08 4.73 -3.49
C THR A 146 -12.90 5.54 -2.49
N GLU A 147 -14.17 5.20 -2.32
CA GLU A 147 -15.12 5.87 -1.40
C GLU A 147 -14.75 5.65 0.08
N ASN A 148 -14.30 4.45 0.45
CA ASN A 148 -14.29 4.01 1.86
C ASN A 148 -12.94 4.09 2.59
N LYS A 149 -11.86 4.58 1.96
CA LYS A 149 -10.55 4.73 2.62
C LYS A 149 -10.02 6.15 2.59
N ASN A 150 -9.46 6.59 3.72
CA ASN A 150 -8.84 7.91 3.89
C ASN A 150 -7.33 7.93 3.57
N ASN A 151 -6.78 6.90 2.89
CA ASN A 151 -5.33 6.71 2.74
C ASN A 151 -4.57 7.96 2.24
N LEU A 152 -5.04 8.65 1.20
CA LEU A 152 -4.36 9.88 0.72
C LEU A 152 -4.51 11.08 1.66
N LYS A 153 -5.64 11.18 2.39
CA LYS A 153 -5.81 12.21 3.42
C LYS A 153 -4.87 11.98 4.59
N GLU A 154 -4.83 10.72 5.03
CA GLU A 154 -3.97 10.21 6.08
C GLU A 154 -2.48 10.42 5.74
N GLU A 155 -2.09 10.15 4.50
CA GLU A 155 -0.73 10.44 4.00
C GLU A 155 -0.45 11.94 3.96
N TYR A 156 -1.39 12.77 3.48
CA TYR A 156 -1.26 14.23 3.48
C TYR A 156 -1.03 14.79 4.89
N GLU A 157 -1.85 14.37 5.86
CA GLU A 157 -1.75 14.82 7.25
C GLU A 157 -0.41 14.42 7.89
N ARG A 158 0.06 13.19 7.62
CA ARG A 158 1.36 12.68 8.08
C ARG A 158 2.52 13.43 7.45
N LEU A 159 2.48 13.67 6.14
CA LEU A 159 3.48 14.47 5.42
C LEU A 159 3.57 15.89 5.96
N LYS A 160 2.42 16.52 6.27
CA LYS A 160 2.39 17.84 6.89
C LYS A 160 2.98 17.84 8.31
N TRP A 161 2.71 16.81 9.10
CA TRP A 161 3.22 16.72 10.46
C TRP A 161 4.73 16.44 10.53
N ILE A 162 5.28 15.68 9.57
CA ILE A 162 6.70 15.31 9.53
C ILE A 162 7.57 16.35 8.80
N GLU A 163 6.96 17.30 8.07
CA GLU A 163 7.66 18.35 7.32
C GLU A 163 8.70 19.06 8.20
N GLY A 164 9.95 19.11 7.71
CA GLY A 164 11.08 19.74 8.41
C GLY A 164 11.73 18.90 9.52
N LYS A 165 11.22 17.70 9.84
CA LYS A 165 11.82 16.78 10.84
C LYS A 165 12.69 15.70 10.20
N LEU A 166 12.33 15.23 9.01
CA LEU A 166 13.02 14.18 8.25
C LEU A 166 13.08 14.56 6.76
N ASN A 167 13.91 13.87 5.99
CA ASN A 167 13.97 14.02 4.54
C ASN A 167 12.81 13.27 3.86
N THR A 168 11.62 13.86 3.93
CA THR A 168 10.38 13.32 3.36
C THR A 168 9.84 14.27 2.30
N PRO A 169 8.95 13.81 1.40
CA PRO A 169 8.26 14.69 0.47
C PRO A 169 7.53 15.82 1.20
N LYS A 170 7.60 17.04 0.68
CA LYS A 170 6.67 18.11 1.05
C LYS A 170 5.30 17.87 0.44
N ALA A 171 4.23 17.91 1.24
CA ALA A 171 2.87 17.91 0.71
C ALA A 171 2.46 19.33 0.26
N TYR A 172 2.01 19.47 -0.98
CA TYR A 172 1.60 20.75 -1.57
C TYR A 172 0.09 20.94 -1.57
N TYR A 173 -0.68 19.88 -1.82
CA TYR A 173 -2.12 19.96 -1.98
C TYR A 173 -2.79 18.64 -1.64
N TYR A 174 -3.96 18.72 -1.03
CA TYR A 174 -4.89 17.60 -0.91
C TYR A 174 -6.31 18.12 -1.12
N ASN A 175 -7.11 17.36 -1.86
CA ASN A 175 -8.55 17.59 -1.96
C ASN A 175 -9.29 16.29 -2.27
N GLU A 176 -10.58 16.27 -1.97
CA GLU A 176 -11.51 15.21 -2.36
C GLU A 176 -12.66 15.82 -3.16
N LYS A 177 -12.87 15.32 -4.37
CA LYS A 177 -13.94 15.78 -5.27
C LYS A 177 -14.56 14.61 -6.02
N ASP A 178 -15.88 14.51 -5.96
CA ASP A 178 -16.67 13.43 -6.58
C ASP A 178 -16.13 12.02 -6.23
N ASN A 179 -15.86 11.79 -4.94
CA ASN A 179 -15.27 10.56 -4.39
C ASN A 179 -13.88 10.20 -4.93
N ILE A 180 -13.19 11.16 -5.55
CA ILE A 180 -11.80 11.02 -5.97
C ILE A 180 -10.93 11.88 -5.06
N LYS A 181 -9.94 11.24 -4.43
CA LYS A 181 -8.95 11.88 -3.57
C LYS A 181 -7.70 12.18 -4.40
N TYR A 182 -7.16 13.39 -4.22
CA TYR A 182 -5.98 13.87 -4.91
C TYR A 182 -4.95 14.33 -3.89
N LEU A 183 -3.68 13.96 -4.09
CA LEU A 183 -2.55 14.43 -3.30
C LEU A 183 -1.43 14.88 -4.24
N ILE A 184 -0.99 16.13 -4.12
CA ILE A 184 0.21 16.64 -4.78
C ILE A 184 1.31 16.75 -3.73
N MET A 185 2.43 16.08 -3.97
CA MET A 185 3.58 16.04 -3.08
C MET A 185 4.89 16.15 -3.86
N GLU A 186 5.96 16.54 -3.19
CA GLU A 186 7.30 16.62 -3.77
C GLU A 186 7.74 15.27 -4.37
N TYR A 187 8.33 15.31 -5.55
CA TYR A 187 9.03 14.17 -6.11
C TYR A 187 10.41 14.09 -5.48
N LYS A 188 10.66 13.02 -4.71
CA LYS A 188 12.01 12.69 -4.23
C LYS A 188 12.80 12.02 -5.35
N LYS A 189 13.93 12.62 -5.70
CA LYS A 189 14.92 12.01 -6.60
C LYS A 189 15.66 10.92 -5.84
N GLY A 190 16.07 9.90 -6.57
CA GLY A 190 16.86 8.80 -6.04
C GLY A 190 16.39 7.47 -6.56
N GLU A 191 17.22 6.48 -6.31
CA GLU A 191 16.93 5.10 -6.63
C GLU A 191 16.51 4.36 -5.36
N PRO A 192 15.57 3.40 -5.45
CA PRO A 192 15.21 2.57 -4.31
C PRO A 192 16.42 1.83 -3.73
N SER A 193 16.46 1.70 -2.41
CA SER A 193 17.61 1.15 -1.69
C SER A 193 17.95 -0.30 -2.06
N PHE A 194 17.00 -1.07 -2.61
CA PHE A 194 17.27 -2.43 -3.10
C PHE A 194 18.23 -2.48 -4.30
N LYS A 195 18.49 -1.35 -4.96
CA LYS A 195 19.45 -1.25 -6.07
C LYS A 195 20.91 -1.11 -5.61
N PHE A 196 21.12 -0.98 -4.30
CA PHE A 196 22.44 -0.75 -3.72
C PHE A 196 22.86 -1.97 -2.90
N ASP A 197 24.16 -2.27 -2.95
CA ASP A 197 24.81 -3.28 -2.13
C ASP A 197 25.47 -2.60 -0.92
N ASP A 198 25.70 -3.35 0.16
CA ASP A 198 26.43 -2.89 1.36
C ASP A 198 25.87 -1.61 2.04
N ILE A 199 24.58 -1.34 1.88
CA ILE A 199 23.91 -0.16 2.48
C ILE A 199 23.30 -0.42 3.88
N GLY A 200 23.47 -1.62 4.44
CA GLY A 200 22.79 -2.05 5.66
C GLY A 200 22.97 -1.06 6.81
N TYR A 201 24.21 -0.68 7.11
CA TYR A 201 24.56 0.26 8.17
C TYR A 201 23.86 1.63 8.01
N GLN A 202 23.82 2.16 6.79
CA GLN A 202 23.21 3.45 6.47
C GLN A 202 21.70 3.38 6.66
N LEU A 203 21.06 2.27 6.24
CA LEU A 203 19.63 2.04 6.47
C LEU A 203 19.30 1.88 7.95
N GLY A 204 20.17 1.27 8.75
CA GLY A 204 19.99 1.18 10.20
C GLY A 204 20.06 2.55 10.88
N LYS A 205 21.05 3.35 10.47
CA LYS A 205 21.21 4.73 10.96
C LYS A 205 20.04 5.62 10.55
N ALA A 206 19.53 5.46 9.33
CA ALA A 206 18.37 6.19 8.82
C ALA A 206 17.10 5.84 9.61
N LEU A 207 16.86 4.55 9.90
CA LEU A 207 15.72 4.15 10.74
C LEU A 207 15.82 4.73 12.15
N LYS A 208 17.02 4.73 12.73
CA LYS A 208 17.26 5.33 14.05
C LYS A 208 16.87 6.82 14.07
N GLN A 209 17.13 7.56 12.99
CA GLN A 209 16.72 8.97 12.88
C GLN A 209 15.20 9.12 12.93
N ILE A 210 14.45 8.25 12.25
CA ILE A 210 12.98 8.23 12.32
C ILE A 210 12.54 8.01 13.78
N HIS A 211 13.08 6.98 14.42
CA HIS A 211 12.69 6.59 15.78
C HIS A 211 13.09 7.61 16.87
N GLN A 212 14.00 8.53 16.57
CA GLN A 212 14.44 9.61 17.47
C GLN A 212 13.61 10.91 17.32
N VAL A 213 12.69 10.99 16.36
CA VAL A 213 11.79 12.14 16.23
C VAL A 213 10.92 12.25 17.49
N ASN A 214 10.81 13.46 18.06
CA ASN A 214 9.95 13.69 19.22
C ASN A 214 8.47 13.43 18.86
N ILE A 215 7.84 12.51 19.61
CA ILE A 215 6.47 12.06 19.43
C ILE A 215 5.45 12.72 20.37
N GLU A 216 5.86 13.62 21.26
CA GLU A 216 4.98 14.26 22.26
C GLU A 216 3.73 14.90 21.65
N ASN A 217 3.86 15.50 20.45
CA ASN A 217 2.76 16.13 19.71
C ASN A 217 2.36 15.33 18.46
N CYS A 218 2.65 14.02 18.41
CA CYS A 218 2.23 13.17 17.30
C CYS A 218 0.79 12.68 17.50
N PRO A 219 -0.17 13.02 16.63
CA PRO A 219 -1.56 12.61 16.78
C PRO A 219 -1.82 11.18 16.27
N PHE A 220 -0.87 10.54 15.58
CA PHE A 220 -1.07 9.28 14.88
C PHE A 220 -0.74 8.09 15.79
N ASN A 221 -1.70 7.62 16.58
CA ASN A 221 -1.50 6.53 17.57
C ASN A 221 -2.21 5.21 17.20
N LYS A 222 -2.78 5.12 16.00
CA LYS A 222 -3.50 3.93 15.49
C LYS A 222 -2.65 2.65 15.54
N TYR A 223 -1.34 2.79 15.37
CA TYR A 223 -0.40 1.66 15.37
C TYR A 223 0.34 1.50 16.72
N SER A 224 -0.14 2.15 17.79
CA SER A 224 0.45 1.94 19.11
C SER A 224 0.35 0.46 19.52
N PRO A 225 1.31 -0.09 20.29
CA PRO A 225 1.29 -1.50 20.68
C PRO A 225 -0.05 -1.95 21.28
N GLU A 226 -0.72 -1.08 22.05
CA GLU A 226 -2.03 -1.38 22.64
C GLU A 226 -3.15 -1.46 21.60
N GLN A 227 -3.17 -0.55 20.62
CA GLN A 227 -4.16 -0.57 19.54
C GLN A 227 -3.93 -1.75 18.60
N LEU A 228 -2.67 -2.08 18.28
CA LEU A 228 -2.32 -3.27 17.52
C LEU A 228 -2.79 -4.55 18.22
N LEU A 229 -2.51 -4.70 19.52
CA LEU A 229 -2.99 -5.83 20.30
C LEU A 229 -4.52 -5.92 20.33
N SER A 230 -5.19 -4.79 20.57
CA SER A 230 -6.65 -4.73 20.61
C SER A 230 -7.26 -5.16 19.27
N ASN A 231 -6.71 -4.68 18.15
CA ASN A 231 -7.17 -5.02 16.81
C ASN A 231 -6.91 -6.50 16.49
N PHE A 232 -5.75 -7.02 16.86
CA PHE A 232 -5.41 -8.43 16.72
C PHE A 232 -6.41 -9.32 17.46
N LEU A 233 -6.66 -9.04 18.74
CA LEU A 233 -7.59 -9.83 19.56
C LEU A 233 -9.02 -9.78 19.01
N ALA A 234 -9.47 -8.64 18.49
CA ALA A 234 -10.78 -8.48 17.87
C ALA A 234 -10.94 -9.30 16.57
N LYS A 235 -9.85 -9.52 15.83
CA LYS A 235 -9.83 -10.27 14.56
C LYS A 235 -9.43 -11.74 14.74
N LEU A 236 -8.92 -12.13 15.90
CA LEU A 236 -8.28 -13.42 16.14
C LEU A 236 -9.13 -14.60 15.65
N ASP A 237 -10.43 -14.60 15.91
CA ASP A 237 -11.32 -15.69 15.50
C ASP A 237 -11.31 -15.91 13.97
N SER A 238 -11.20 -14.84 13.19
CA SER A 238 -11.17 -14.88 11.74
C SER A 238 -9.81 -15.27 11.19
N ILE A 239 -8.72 -14.84 11.83
CA ILE A 239 -7.35 -15.02 11.33
C ILE A 239 -6.64 -16.26 11.89
N TYR A 240 -7.19 -16.88 12.94
CA TYR A 240 -6.57 -18.03 13.59
C TYR A 240 -6.26 -19.21 12.66
N PRO A 241 -7.10 -19.57 11.66
CA PRO A 241 -6.74 -20.61 10.70
C PRO A 241 -5.40 -20.34 9.98
N GLU A 242 -5.14 -19.09 9.60
CA GLU A 242 -3.87 -18.69 8.96
C GLU A 242 -2.69 -18.73 9.95
N ILE A 243 -2.92 -18.32 11.21
CA ILE A 243 -1.91 -18.45 12.27
C ILE A 243 -1.50 -19.92 12.44
N GLN A 244 -2.46 -20.84 12.42
CA GLN A 244 -2.21 -22.27 12.61
C GLN A 244 -1.39 -22.89 11.46
N ASP A 245 -1.45 -22.32 10.24
CA ASP A 245 -0.60 -22.77 9.13
C ASP A 245 0.90 -22.55 9.41
N ASN A 246 1.22 -21.42 10.06
CA ASN A 246 2.59 -21.03 10.42
C ASN A 246 3.01 -21.52 11.82
N TYR A 247 2.04 -21.71 12.73
CA TYR A 247 2.25 -22.07 14.13
C TYR A 247 1.35 -23.26 14.53
N LYS A 248 1.62 -24.43 13.93
CA LYS A 248 0.75 -25.63 14.00
C LYS A 248 0.47 -26.16 15.40
N ASP A 249 1.39 -25.93 16.34
CA ASP A 249 1.33 -26.45 17.70
C ASP A 249 0.71 -25.44 18.70
N GLU A 250 0.42 -24.21 18.26
CA GLU A 250 -0.15 -23.17 19.12
C GLU A 250 -1.68 -23.25 19.15
N THR A 251 -2.28 -23.14 20.34
CA THR A 251 -3.74 -22.99 20.48
C THR A 251 -4.13 -21.52 20.46
N LYS A 252 -5.42 -21.20 20.29
CA LYS A 252 -5.89 -19.81 20.42
C LYS A 252 -5.50 -19.22 21.77
N GLU A 253 -5.61 -20.01 22.83
CA GLU A 253 -5.29 -19.60 24.19
C GLU A 253 -3.80 -19.28 24.35
N THR A 254 -2.90 -20.13 23.82
CA THR A 254 -1.45 -19.89 23.92
C THR A 254 -1.03 -18.68 23.08
N VAL A 255 -1.66 -18.46 21.91
CA VAL A 255 -1.47 -17.23 21.11
C VAL A 255 -1.90 -15.99 21.89
N ILE A 256 -3.08 -16.00 22.53
CA ILE A 256 -3.56 -14.86 23.32
C ILE A 256 -2.62 -14.58 24.49
N GLU A 257 -2.19 -15.61 25.22
CA GLU A 257 -1.26 -15.49 26.34
C GLU A 257 0.08 -14.89 25.87
N PHE A 258 0.67 -15.47 24.82
CA PHE A 258 1.90 -14.97 24.21
C PHE A 258 1.79 -13.49 23.83
N MET A 259 0.70 -13.10 23.16
CA MET A 259 0.49 -11.73 22.69
C MET A 259 0.35 -10.71 23.82
N LYS A 260 -0.26 -11.10 24.95
CA LYS A 260 -0.40 -10.25 26.13
C LYS A 260 0.90 -10.16 26.93
N GLU A 261 1.63 -11.25 27.07
CA GLU A 261 2.91 -11.29 27.80
C GLU A 261 4.05 -10.59 27.06
N ASN A 262 4.00 -10.56 25.73
CA ASN A 262 5.08 -10.06 24.89
C ASN A 262 4.74 -8.76 24.16
N ILE A 263 3.76 -7.98 24.64
CA ILE A 263 3.49 -6.64 24.11
C ILE A 263 4.76 -5.76 24.24
N PRO A 264 5.27 -5.16 23.14
CA PRO A 264 6.39 -4.25 23.22
C PRO A 264 6.04 -2.99 24.04
N THR A 265 6.97 -2.55 24.89
CA THR A 265 6.78 -1.40 25.77
C THR A 265 7.32 -0.10 25.19
N ASP A 266 8.16 -0.18 24.16
CA ASP A 266 8.72 1.01 23.52
C ASP A 266 7.71 1.67 22.57
N LYS A 267 7.76 3.00 22.52
CA LYS A 267 6.96 3.82 21.62
C LYS A 267 7.86 4.83 20.94
N VAL A 268 7.93 4.74 19.62
CA VAL A 268 8.72 5.62 18.76
C VAL A 268 7.85 6.05 17.59
N LEU A 269 8.28 7.08 16.88
CA LEU A 269 7.74 7.33 15.55
C LEU A 269 8.23 6.23 14.62
N THR A 270 7.34 5.60 13.86
CA THR A 270 7.66 4.61 12.83
C THR A 270 7.24 5.10 11.46
N HIS A 271 7.91 4.63 10.42
CA HIS A 271 7.50 4.79 9.02
C HIS A 271 6.19 4.05 8.74
N GLY A 272 6.01 2.87 9.32
CA GLY A 272 4.85 2.00 9.13
C GLY A 272 5.06 0.96 8.02
N ASP A 273 5.75 1.34 6.94
CA ASP A 273 6.23 0.43 5.88
C ASP A 273 7.71 0.70 5.54
N TYR A 274 8.61 0.51 6.52
CA TYR A 274 10.05 0.71 6.32
C TYR A 274 10.66 -0.42 5.48
N SER A 275 10.43 -0.35 4.17
CA SER A 275 10.85 -1.36 3.19
C SER A 275 11.79 -0.75 2.14
N MET A 276 12.62 -1.58 1.52
CA MET A 276 13.65 -1.12 0.58
C MET A 276 13.12 -0.27 -0.60
N PRO A 277 11.91 -0.54 -1.16
CA PRO A 277 11.31 0.31 -2.19
C PRO A 277 10.96 1.73 -1.74
N ASN A 278 10.68 1.92 -0.45
CA ASN A 278 10.22 3.18 0.12
C ASN A 278 11.35 4.07 0.65
N ILE A 279 12.59 3.56 0.58
CA ILE A 279 13.79 4.28 0.98
C ILE A 279 14.57 4.61 -0.29
N LEU A 280 14.65 5.89 -0.63
CA LEU A 280 15.34 6.37 -1.83
C LEU A 280 16.71 6.93 -1.46
N ILE A 281 17.72 6.59 -2.27
CA ILE A 281 19.09 7.06 -2.13
C ILE A 281 19.45 7.94 -3.34
N ASN A 282 19.93 9.15 -3.08
CA ASN A 282 20.40 10.08 -4.09
C ASN A 282 21.66 10.79 -3.60
N ASN A 283 22.82 10.53 -4.21
CA ASN A 283 24.12 11.10 -3.80
C ASN A 283 24.35 10.97 -2.28
N ASP A 284 24.22 9.76 -1.75
CA ASP A 284 24.31 9.41 -0.32
C ASP A 284 23.24 10.01 0.61
N GLU A 285 22.33 10.83 0.09
CA GLU A 285 21.18 11.31 0.85
C GLU A 285 20.04 10.28 0.82
N ILE A 286 19.57 9.92 2.00
CA ILE A 286 18.41 9.04 2.18
C ILE A 286 17.15 9.89 2.32
N SER A 287 16.09 9.50 1.60
CA SER A 287 14.74 10.04 1.76
C SER A 287 13.71 8.93 1.87
N PHE A 288 12.58 9.23 2.50
CA PHE A 288 11.51 8.27 2.77
C PHE A 288 10.23 8.67 2.04
N ILE A 289 9.60 7.72 1.35
CA ILE A 289 8.34 7.91 0.63
C ILE A 289 7.29 6.92 1.14
N ASP A 290 6.03 7.12 0.75
CA ASP A 290 4.90 6.27 1.18
C ASP A 290 4.66 6.29 2.69
N LEU A 291 4.41 7.49 3.21
CA LEU A 291 4.25 7.76 4.64
C LEU A 291 2.79 7.68 5.10
N GLY A 292 1.95 6.92 4.38
CA GLY A 292 0.53 6.76 4.70
C GLY A 292 0.30 6.09 6.06
N GLU A 293 1.25 5.29 6.52
CA GLU A 293 1.16 4.54 7.79
C GLU A 293 2.03 5.12 8.91
N LEU A 294 2.72 6.24 8.67
CA LEU A 294 3.59 6.87 9.67
C LEU A 294 2.82 7.14 10.97
N GLY A 295 3.39 6.76 12.11
CA GLY A 295 2.71 6.92 13.39
C GLY A 295 3.49 6.37 14.58
N ILE A 296 2.89 6.44 15.75
CA ILE A 296 3.46 5.90 16.98
C ILE A 296 3.28 4.40 16.98
N SER A 297 4.38 3.65 17.08
CA SER A 297 4.38 2.21 17.28
C SER A 297 5.64 1.76 18.05
N THR A 298 5.82 0.45 18.19
CA THR A 298 7.11 -0.13 18.59
C THR A 298 8.12 -0.03 17.45
N LYS A 299 9.41 0.13 17.76
CA LYS A 299 10.48 0.08 16.75
C LYS A 299 10.53 -1.24 15.97
N TYR A 300 9.96 -2.30 16.56
CA TYR A 300 9.91 -3.61 15.93
C TYR A 300 8.96 -3.66 14.73
N LEU A 301 8.03 -2.71 14.58
CA LEU A 301 7.18 -2.59 13.39
C LEU A 301 8.03 -2.38 12.14
N ASP A 302 8.85 -1.33 12.13
CA ASP A 302 9.70 -1.00 10.99
C ASP A 302 10.82 -2.03 10.80
N ILE A 303 11.41 -2.56 11.88
CA ILE A 303 12.41 -3.64 11.77
C ILE A 303 11.81 -4.89 11.13
N TYR A 304 10.59 -5.28 11.50
CA TYR A 304 9.91 -6.44 10.94
C TYR A 304 9.60 -6.25 9.45
N TYR A 305 9.06 -5.08 9.04
CA TYR A 305 8.84 -4.79 7.62
C TYR A 305 10.13 -4.74 6.82
N PHE A 306 11.22 -4.24 7.40
CA PHE A 306 12.52 -4.26 6.77
C PHE A 306 13.02 -5.70 6.56
N MET A 307 12.93 -6.57 7.56
CA MET A 307 13.29 -7.99 7.43
C MET A 307 12.51 -8.68 6.31
N LYS A 308 11.19 -8.44 6.22
CA LYS A 308 10.37 -8.94 5.11
C LYS A 308 10.84 -8.41 3.76
N SER A 309 11.19 -7.13 3.71
CA SER A 309 11.70 -6.50 2.50
C SER A 309 13.04 -7.09 2.06
N LEU A 310 13.97 -7.33 2.99
CA LEU A 310 15.25 -7.99 2.68
C LEU A 310 15.03 -9.37 2.06
N LYS A 311 14.14 -10.19 2.65
CA LYS A 311 13.81 -11.52 2.12
C LYS A 311 13.22 -11.48 0.72
N ILE A 312 12.34 -10.51 0.43
CA ILE A 312 11.75 -10.36 -0.89
C ILE A 312 12.78 -9.94 -1.94
N ASN A 313 13.81 -9.19 -1.52
CA ASN A 313 14.86 -8.68 -2.41
C ASN A 313 16.14 -9.54 -2.38
N GLU A 314 16.13 -10.69 -1.71
CA GLU A 314 17.28 -11.61 -1.56
C GLU A 314 18.53 -10.88 -1.03
N LYS A 315 18.35 -10.10 0.05
CA LYS A 315 19.38 -9.23 0.66
C LYS A 315 19.51 -9.43 2.17
N GLU A 316 19.24 -10.61 2.71
CA GLU A 316 19.32 -10.85 4.15
C GLU A 316 20.74 -10.67 4.73
N GLU A 317 21.79 -10.74 3.91
CA GLU A 317 23.19 -10.61 4.32
C GLU A 317 23.51 -9.24 4.95
N ILE A 318 22.82 -8.17 4.56
CA ILE A 318 23.07 -6.83 5.09
C ILE A 318 22.38 -6.58 6.44
N PHE A 319 21.61 -7.54 6.96
CA PHE A 319 20.79 -7.32 8.15
C PHE A 319 21.64 -7.07 9.40
N GLN A 320 22.79 -7.75 9.54
CA GLN A 320 23.66 -7.53 10.70
C GLN A 320 24.26 -6.12 10.68
N ASP A 321 24.67 -5.61 9.52
CA ASP A 321 25.16 -4.24 9.39
C ASP A 321 24.06 -3.21 9.64
N PHE A 322 22.82 -3.52 9.23
CA PHE A 322 21.65 -2.73 9.61
C PHE A 322 21.45 -2.64 11.11
N LEU A 323 21.54 -3.76 11.84
CA LEU A 323 21.46 -3.75 13.30
C LEU A 323 22.60 -2.92 13.92
N ASN A 324 23.82 -3.05 13.40
CA ASN A 324 24.98 -2.26 13.81
C ASN A 324 24.75 -0.75 13.60
N GLY A 325 24.20 -0.36 12.44
CA GLY A 325 23.89 1.03 12.11
C GLY A 325 22.77 1.64 12.96
N TYR A 326 21.77 0.84 13.29
CA TYR A 326 20.72 1.22 14.25
C TYR A 326 21.30 1.36 15.68
N GLY A 327 22.30 0.55 16.01
CA GLY A 327 22.86 0.40 17.35
C GLY A 327 22.08 -0.59 18.20
N LEU A 328 21.61 -1.69 17.59
CA LEU A 328 21.03 -2.83 18.27
C LEU A 328 21.99 -4.02 18.14
N GLU A 329 22.45 -4.59 19.25
CA GLU A 329 23.36 -5.74 19.20
C GLU A 329 22.68 -7.01 18.70
N LYS A 330 21.43 -7.22 19.15
CA LYS A 330 20.64 -8.39 18.80
C LYS A 330 19.15 -8.08 18.84
N ILE A 331 18.41 -8.76 17.98
CA ILE A 331 16.96 -8.66 17.91
C ILE A 331 16.27 -9.47 19.02
N ASN A 332 15.16 -8.94 19.53
CA ASN A 332 14.26 -9.69 20.41
C ASN A 332 13.31 -10.55 19.56
N ASN A 333 13.53 -11.87 19.57
CA ASN A 333 12.72 -12.82 18.82
C ASN A 333 11.26 -12.87 19.27
N ASN A 334 10.95 -12.58 20.53
CA ASN A 334 9.56 -12.54 20.99
C ASN A 334 8.82 -11.36 20.37
N TYR A 335 9.46 -10.19 20.26
CA TYR A 335 8.86 -9.04 19.60
C TYR A 335 8.74 -9.23 18.09
N ILE A 336 9.63 -10.00 17.47
CA ILE A 336 9.48 -10.37 16.06
C ILE A 336 8.33 -11.36 15.85
N LYS A 337 8.21 -12.40 16.68
CA LYS A 337 7.04 -13.29 16.65
C LYS A 337 5.75 -12.52 16.93
N TRP A 338 5.77 -11.57 17.87
CA TRP A 338 4.63 -10.70 18.16
C TRP A 338 4.24 -9.86 16.93
N MET A 339 5.21 -9.25 16.26
CA MET A 339 4.96 -8.50 15.02
C MET A 339 4.47 -9.37 13.87
N ASP A 340 4.95 -10.61 13.78
CA ASP A 340 4.51 -11.58 12.78
C ASP A 340 3.01 -11.91 12.93
N LEU A 341 2.58 -12.17 14.16
CA LEU A 341 1.17 -12.38 14.50
C LEU A 341 0.32 -11.11 14.26
N ILE A 342 0.83 -9.92 14.64
CA ILE A 342 0.15 -8.66 14.33
C ILE A 342 -0.05 -8.49 12.81
N ASN A 343 0.98 -8.79 12.01
CA ASN A 343 0.91 -8.62 10.56
C ASN A 343 -0.25 -9.41 9.95
N THR A 344 -0.55 -10.62 10.45
CA THR A 344 -1.72 -11.41 10.03
C THR A 344 -3.05 -10.68 10.26
N SER A 345 -3.12 -9.79 11.26
CA SER A 345 -4.32 -8.98 11.54
C SER A 345 -4.38 -7.63 10.80
N LEU A 346 -3.27 -7.20 10.21
CA LEU A 346 -3.18 -5.95 9.43
C LEU A 346 -3.50 -6.16 7.94
N CYS A 347 -3.34 -7.39 7.45
CA CYS A 347 -3.67 -7.78 6.08
C CYS A 347 -5.18 -7.80 5.80
#